data_AF-A0A2S5G949-F1
#
_entry.id   AF-A0A2S5G949-F1
#
_cell.length_a   1.000
_cell.length_b   1.000
_cell.length_c   1.000
_cell.angle_alpha   90.00
_cell.angle_beta   90.00
_cell.angle_gamma   90.00
#
_symmetry.space_group_name_H-M   'P 1'
#
loop_
_entity.id
_entity.type
_entity.pdbx_description
1 polymer ?
#
loop_
_entity_poly.entity_id
_entity_poly.type
_entity_poly.pdbx_seq_one_letter_code
_entity_poly.pdbx_strand_id
1 'polypeptide(L)'
;MLLEPVGQVLFMEISKQLRDLKWTVNDQDFHKEGAITEADYLLPEQLINREDNPELVKRVATVKYEGTAEQFGRNDIEGIRISFYVEQIEALGLKEVISGIEEFQVEKNEDVIEYFIDKPYADDAVQFWLNKLFTNLSIKMEDIYGDQIKDIPIVLLPTKLQELPITNES
;
A
#
# COMPACT_ATOMS: atom_id res chain seq x y z
N MET A 1 5.05 23.43 -17.53
CA MET A 1 4.24 22.78 -16.48
C MET A 1 4.88 21.43 -16.27
N LEU A 2 5.44 21.15 -15.08
CA LEU A 2 5.84 19.78 -14.75
C LEU A 2 4.56 18.97 -14.60
N LEU A 3 4.36 17.94 -15.43
CA LEU A 3 3.32 16.96 -15.20
C LEU A 3 3.65 16.27 -13.87
N GLU A 4 2.74 16.33 -12.90
CA GLU A 4 2.77 15.38 -11.79
C GLU A 4 2.75 13.99 -12.41
N PRO A 5 3.73 13.13 -12.14
CA PRO A 5 3.74 11.81 -12.76
C PRO A 5 2.51 11.06 -12.33
N VAL A 6 1.92 10.41 -13.32
CA VAL A 6 0.67 9.66 -13.27
C VAL A 6 0.59 8.71 -12.06
N GLY A 7 1.73 8.13 -11.67
CA GLY A 7 1.83 7.21 -10.54
C GLY A 7 1.91 7.87 -9.15
N GLN A 8 2.37 9.12 -9.01
CA GLN A 8 2.61 9.71 -7.68
C GLN A 8 1.31 9.91 -6.90
N VAL A 9 0.30 10.48 -7.56
CA VAL A 9 -1.01 10.68 -6.94
C VAL A 9 -1.60 9.33 -6.54
N LEU A 10 -1.55 8.34 -7.43
CA LEU A 10 -2.07 7.01 -7.14
C LEU A 10 -1.35 6.34 -5.97
N PHE A 11 -0.02 6.36 -5.95
CA PHE A 11 0.81 5.84 -4.86
C PHE A 11 0.44 6.48 -3.53
N MET A 12 0.32 7.81 -3.50
CA MET A 12 -0.03 8.55 -2.30
C MET A 12 -1.46 8.26 -1.83
N GLU A 13 -2.41 8.10 -2.75
CA GLU A 13 -3.79 7.77 -2.39
C GLU A 13 -3.90 6.35 -1.83
N ILE A 14 -3.24 5.36 -2.43
CA ILE A 14 -3.12 4.01 -1.86
C ILE A 14 -2.49 4.08 -0.45
N SER A 15 -1.41 4.85 -0.30
CA SER A 15 -0.72 5.00 0.98
C SER A 15 -1.63 5.59 2.07
N LYS A 16 -2.47 6.57 1.72
CA LYS A 16 -3.46 7.18 2.63
C LYS A 16 -4.52 6.17 3.04
N GLN A 17 -5.02 5.39 2.09
CA GLN A 17 -6.02 4.36 2.38
C GLN A 17 -5.47 3.29 3.33
N LEU A 18 -4.24 2.80 3.10
CA LEU A 18 -3.57 1.86 4.00
C LEU A 18 -3.36 2.45 5.41
N ARG A 19 -2.96 3.72 5.50
CA ARG A 19 -2.88 4.44 6.77
C ARG A 19 -4.24 4.52 7.47
N ASP A 20 -5.32 4.73 6.73
CA ASP A 20 -6.66 4.84 7.30
C ASP A 20 -7.16 3.48 7.84
N LEU A 21 -6.65 2.37 7.31
CA LEU A 21 -6.74 1.03 7.92
C LEU A 21 -5.85 0.82 9.16
N LYS A 22 -5.17 1.87 9.62
CA LYS A 22 -4.20 1.90 10.72
C LYS A 22 -2.91 1.14 10.45
N TRP A 23 -2.62 0.79 9.20
CA TRP A 23 -1.36 0.16 8.86
C TRP A 23 -0.25 1.22 8.80
N THR A 24 0.91 0.87 9.34
CA THR A 24 2.04 1.79 9.48
C THR A 24 3.08 1.48 8.44
N VAL A 25 3.69 2.52 7.87
CA VAL A 25 4.81 2.32 6.96
C VAL A 25 6.01 1.88 7.79
N ASN A 26 6.81 0.95 7.26
CA ASN A 26 8.02 0.50 7.92
C ASN A 26 9.05 1.63 7.97
N ASP A 27 9.35 2.11 9.18
CA ASP A 27 10.25 3.25 9.39
C ASP A 27 11.65 3.03 8.79
N GLN A 28 12.06 1.76 8.62
CA GLN A 28 13.35 1.41 8.00
C GLN A 28 13.46 1.85 6.54
N ASP A 29 12.35 1.97 5.82
CA ASP A 29 12.36 2.39 4.42
C ASP A 29 12.81 3.85 4.26
N PHE A 30 12.60 4.69 5.28
CA PHE A 30 12.96 6.11 5.23
C PHE A 30 14.43 6.39 5.50
N HIS A 31 15.14 5.46 6.12
CA HIS A 31 16.58 5.56 6.34
C HIS A 31 17.42 5.25 5.10
N LYS A 32 16.82 4.70 4.04
CA LYS A 32 17.50 4.41 2.77
C LYS A 32 17.90 5.72 2.06
N GLU A 33 19.10 5.79 1.48
CA GLU A 33 19.48 6.93 0.65
C GLU A 33 18.67 6.95 -0.65
N GLY A 34 18.28 8.15 -1.11
CA GLY A 34 17.46 8.33 -2.31
C GLY A 34 15.96 8.38 -2.05
N ALA A 35 15.22 8.55 -3.14
CA ALA A 35 13.76 8.63 -3.13
C ALA A 35 13.11 7.25 -2.91
N ILE A 36 11.91 7.26 -2.34
CA ILE A 36 11.19 6.02 -2.04
C ILE A 36 10.53 5.48 -3.30
N THR A 37 11.00 4.32 -3.76
CA THR A 37 10.36 3.56 -4.86
C THR A 37 9.43 2.47 -4.36
N GLU A 38 9.52 2.10 -3.08
CA GLU A 38 8.83 0.98 -2.44
C GLU A 38 8.58 1.31 -0.96
N ALA A 39 7.38 1.05 -0.47
CA ALA A 39 6.99 1.23 0.92
C ALA A 39 6.33 -0.04 1.46
N ASP A 40 6.92 -0.61 2.51
CA ASP A 40 6.34 -1.74 3.23
C ASP A 40 5.40 -1.27 4.33
N TYR A 41 4.29 -1.97 4.49
CA TYR A 41 3.26 -1.69 5.50
C TYR A 41 3.18 -2.81 6.52
N LEU A 42 3.16 -2.43 7.78
CA LEU A 42 3.08 -3.27 8.96
C LEU A 42 1.77 -3.03 9.70
N LEU A 43 1.40 -3.96 10.57
CA LEU A 43 0.29 -3.78 11.51
C LEU A 43 0.75 -3.01 12.75
N PRO A 44 -0.16 -2.29 13.43
CA PRO A 44 0.18 -1.63 14.67
C PRO A 44 0.52 -2.66 15.76
N GLU A 45 1.55 -2.39 16.56
CA GLU A 45 2.02 -3.28 17.64
C GLU A 45 0.88 -3.70 18.59
N GLN A 46 -0.08 -2.81 18.82
CA GLN A 46 -1.24 -3.08 19.66
C GLN A 46 -2.08 -4.26 19.15
N LEU A 47 -2.26 -4.37 17.83
CA LEU A 47 -2.97 -5.48 17.20
C LEU A 47 -2.15 -6.76 17.28
N ILE A 48 -0.87 -6.67 16.95
CA ILE A 48 0.08 -7.80 16.98
C ILE A 48 0.10 -8.44 18.38
N ASN A 49 0.23 -7.61 19.42
CA ASN A 49 0.28 -8.05 20.81
C ASN A 49 -1.05 -8.66 21.29
N ARG A 50 -2.19 -8.27 20.70
CA ARG A 50 -3.51 -8.77 21.05
C ARG A 50 -3.78 -10.15 20.44
N GLU A 51 -3.39 -10.34 19.19
CA GLU A 51 -3.60 -11.60 18.46
C GLU A 51 -2.56 -12.68 18.82
N ASP A 52 -1.43 -12.29 19.43
CA ASP A 52 -0.31 -13.18 19.81
C ASP A 52 0.14 -14.10 18.65
N ASN A 53 0.12 -13.57 17.43
CA ASN A 53 0.49 -14.27 16.22
C ASN A 53 1.81 -13.71 15.65
N PRO A 54 2.90 -14.49 15.62
CA PRO A 54 4.22 -14.01 15.20
C PRO A 54 4.26 -13.58 13.73
N GLU A 55 3.34 -14.07 12.89
CA GLU A 55 3.29 -13.71 11.48
C GLU A 55 2.88 -12.26 11.25
N LEU A 56 2.09 -11.68 12.16
CA LEU A 56 1.58 -10.32 12.08
C LEU A 56 2.67 -9.24 12.29
N VAL A 57 3.85 -9.63 12.79
CA VAL A 57 5.02 -8.75 12.93
C VAL A 57 5.64 -8.42 11.57
N LYS A 58 5.42 -9.28 10.56
CA LYS A 58 5.95 -9.11 9.22
C LYS A 58 5.11 -8.11 8.42
N ARG A 59 5.64 -7.71 7.26
CA ARG A 59 4.91 -6.84 6.33
C ARG A 59 3.66 -7.52 5.80
N VAL A 60 2.59 -6.74 5.73
CA VAL A 60 1.25 -7.17 5.30
C VAL A 60 0.95 -6.69 3.88
N ALA A 61 1.50 -5.54 3.50
CA ALA A 61 1.45 -5.07 2.13
C ALA A 61 2.73 -4.34 1.74
N THR A 62 2.99 -4.27 0.44
CA THR A 62 4.03 -3.45 -0.17
C THR A 62 3.40 -2.64 -1.29
N VAL A 63 3.68 -1.34 -1.34
CA VAL A 63 3.30 -0.46 -2.45
C VAL A 63 4.57 -0.03 -3.16
N LYS A 64 4.63 -0.23 -4.47
CA LYS A 64 5.85 -0.03 -5.25
C LYS A 64 5.55 0.71 -6.55
N TYR A 65 6.43 1.63 -6.93
CA TYR A 65 6.47 2.17 -8.28
C TYR A 65 7.10 1.15 -9.22
N GLU A 66 6.43 0.85 -10.33
CA GLU A 66 6.99 0.03 -11.41
C GLU A 66 7.60 0.92 -12.49
N GLY A 67 8.83 0.56 -12.87
CA GLY A 67 9.65 1.29 -13.84
C GLY A 67 11.13 0.98 -13.66
N THR A 68 11.92 1.20 -14.71
CA THR A 68 13.39 1.13 -14.67
C THR A 68 13.97 2.43 -14.12
N ALA A 69 15.22 2.39 -13.62
CA ALA A 69 15.93 3.60 -13.17
C ALA A 69 15.98 4.71 -14.24
N GLU A 70 16.11 4.31 -15.51
CA GLU A 70 16.11 5.24 -16.65
C GLU A 70 14.73 5.86 -16.89
N GLN A 71 13.65 5.10 -16.70
CA GLN A 71 12.27 5.59 -16.75
C GLN A 71 11.96 6.54 -15.59
N PHE A 72 12.43 6.24 -14.38
CA PHE A 72 12.35 7.12 -13.22
C PHE A 72 13.04 8.46 -13.46
N GLY A 73 14.26 8.45 -14.04
CA GLY A 73 14.97 9.67 -14.44
C GLY A 73 14.26 10.50 -15.51
N ARG A 74 13.38 9.88 -16.31
CA ARG A 74 12.57 10.54 -17.35
C ARG A 74 11.14 10.87 -16.89
N ASN A 75 10.79 10.59 -15.64
CA ASN A 75 9.44 10.73 -15.10
C ASN A 75 8.37 9.88 -15.81
N ASP A 76 8.79 8.71 -16.33
CA ASP A 76 8.00 7.77 -17.13
C ASP A 76 7.66 6.52 -16.31
N ILE A 77 6.88 6.70 -15.25
CA ILE A 77 6.46 5.61 -14.33
C ILE A 77 5.43 4.74 -15.05
N GLU A 78 5.66 3.42 -15.12
CA GLU A 78 4.78 2.47 -15.82
C GLU A 78 3.47 2.24 -15.06
N GLY A 79 3.53 2.23 -13.72
CA GLY A 79 2.37 2.01 -12.89
C GLY A 79 2.72 1.84 -11.42
N ILE A 80 1.72 1.45 -10.63
CA ILE A 80 1.85 1.12 -9.21
C ILE A 80 1.53 -0.35 -9.02
N ARG A 81 2.42 -1.06 -8.32
CA ARG A 81 2.16 -2.41 -7.82
C ARG A 81 1.78 -2.35 -6.36
N ILE A 82 0.74 -3.11 -5.99
CA ILE A 82 0.43 -3.42 -4.60
C ILE A 82 0.50 -4.92 -4.42
N SER A 83 1.30 -5.36 -3.46
CA SER A 83 1.43 -6.77 -3.08
C SER A 83 0.89 -6.95 -1.67
N PHE A 84 -0.04 -7.89 -1.48
CA PHE A 84 -0.55 -8.29 -0.17
C PHE A 84 -0.05 -9.69 0.17
N TYR A 85 0.59 -9.85 1.33
CA TYR A 85 1.19 -11.13 1.72
C TYR A 85 0.14 -12.06 2.33
N VAL A 86 -0.04 -13.22 1.70
CA VAL A 86 -1.17 -14.13 1.93
C VAL A 86 -1.22 -14.63 3.37
N GLU A 87 -0.08 -15.03 3.93
CA GLU A 87 0.00 -15.54 5.31
C GLU A 87 -0.53 -14.52 6.33
N GLN A 88 -0.14 -13.24 6.18
CA GLN A 88 -0.52 -12.17 7.10
C GLN A 88 -1.99 -11.76 6.91
N ILE A 89 -2.45 -11.59 5.67
CA ILE A 89 -3.85 -11.22 5.40
C ILE A 89 -4.81 -12.38 5.71
N GLU A 90 -4.36 -13.64 5.64
CA GLU A 90 -5.14 -14.81 6.04
C GLU A 90 -5.29 -14.90 7.55
N ALA A 91 -4.22 -14.63 8.31
CA ALA A 91 -4.27 -14.52 9.77
C ALA A 91 -5.28 -13.46 10.26
N LEU A 92 -5.52 -12.41 9.47
CA LEU A 92 -6.52 -11.37 9.74
C LEU A 92 -7.90 -11.66 9.14
N GLY A 93 -8.07 -12.75 8.38
CA GLY A 93 -9.32 -13.03 7.67
C GLY A 93 -9.65 -12.03 6.56
N LEU A 94 -8.64 -11.35 6.00
CA LEU A 94 -8.74 -10.38 4.90
C LEU A 94 -8.56 -11.02 3.51
N LYS A 95 -8.02 -12.24 3.44
CA LYS A 95 -7.73 -12.94 2.18
C LYS A 95 -8.93 -13.01 1.23
N GLU A 96 -10.13 -13.32 1.74
CA GLU A 96 -11.34 -13.38 0.90
C GLU A 96 -11.75 -12.00 0.39
N VAL A 97 -11.61 -10.97 1.22
CA VAL A 97 -11.91 -9.57 0.84
C VAL A 97 -10.98 -9.12 -0.27
N ILE A 98 -9.67 -9.32 -0.09
CA ILE A 98 -8.66 -8.91 -1.07
C ILE A 98 -8.82 -9.75 -2.33
N SER A 99 -8.83 -11.07 -2.21
CA SER A 99 -8.83 -11.98 -3.37
C SER A 99 -10.14 -12.03 -4.16
N GLY A 100 -11.21 -11.40 -3.65
CA GLY A 100 -12.49 -11.23 -4.32
C GLY A 100 -12.57 -9.98 -5.21
N ILE A 101 -11.53 -9.14 -5.23
CA ILE A 101 -11.43 -7.98 -6.12
C ILE A 101 -10.56 -8.35 -7.32
N GLU A 102 -11.15 -8.75 -8.44
CA GLU A 102 -10.37 -9.23 -9.59
C GLU A 102 -9.77 -8.11 -10.45
N GLU A 103 -10.36 -6.90 -10.45
CA GLU A 103 -9.83 -5.77 -11.21
C GLU A 103 -8.37 -5.47 -10.84
N PHE A 104 -7.52 -5.27 -11.86
CA PHE A 104 -6.08 -5.01 -11.77
C PHE A 104 -5.23 -6.13 -11.14
N GLN A 105 -5.84 -7.25 -10.73
CA GLN A 105 -5.09 -8.37 -10.15
C GLN A 105 -4.22 -9.02 -11.23
N VAL A 106 -2.91 -9.15 -10.97
CA VAL A 106 -1.95 -9.77 -11.89
C VAL A 106 -1.39 -11.09 -11.35
N GLU A 107 -1.39 -11.27 -10.04
CA GLU A 107 -0.90 -12.49 -9.41
C GLU A 107 -1.75 -12.86 -8.19
N LYS A 108 -1.97 -14.17 -8.00
CA LYS A 108 -2.61 -14.75 -6.83
C LYS A 108 -2.04 -16.15 -6.63
N ASN A 109 -1.17 -16.30 -5.65
CA ASN A 109 -0.54 -17.57 -5.31
C ASN A 109 -0.61 -17.80 -3.79
N GLU A 110 0.17 -18.75 -3.27
CA GLU A 110 0.18 -19.10 -1.85
C GLU A 110 0.88 -18.06 -0.96
N ASP A 111 1.72 -17.22 -1.55
CA ASP A 111 2.56 -16.23 -0.86
C ASP A 111 2.01 -14.81 -0.96
N VAL A 112 1.46 -14.45 -2.12
CA VAL A 112 1.08 -13.06 -2.45
C VAL A 112 -0.17 -12.96 -3.33
N ILE A 113 -0.92 -11.88 -3.12
CA ILE A 113 -1.93 -11.37 -4.06
C ILE A 113 -1.44 -10.01 -4.55
N GLU A 114 -1.26 -9.86 -5.86
CA GLU A 114 -0.71 -8.65 -6.47
C GLU A 114 -1.68 -7.97 -7.42
N TYR A 115 -1.66 -6.64 -7.35
CA TYR A 115 -2.34 -5.74 -8.25
C TYR A 115 -1.32 -4.88 -8.99
N PHE A 116 -1.55 -4.65 -10.28
CA PHE A 116 -0.77 -3.72 -11.06
C PHE A 116 -1.69 -2.72 -11.76
N ILE A 117 -1.46 -1.43 -11.50
CA ILE A 117 -2.27 -0.34 -11.98
C ILE A 117 -1.41 0.56 -12.86
N ASP A 118 -1.63 0.48 -14.17
CA ASP A 118 -0.94 1.25 -15.22
C ASP A 118 -1.72 2.49 -15.67
N LYS A 119 -2.74 2.88 -14.89
CA LYS A 119 -3.66 3.97 -15.20
C LYS A 119 -3.53 5.13 -14.21
N PRO A 120 -3.85 6.37 -14.63
CA PRO A 120 -3.89 7.52 -13.72
C PRO A 120 -4.93 7.34 -12.62
N TYR A 121 -4.68 7.96 -11.46
CA TYR A 121 -5.64 8.05 -10.37
C TYR A 121 -7.03 8.54 -10.83
N ALA A 122 -7.08 9.52 -11.75
CA ALA A 122 -8.33 10.09 -12.25
C ALA A 122 -9.15 9.16 -13.16
N ASP A 123 -8.66 7.96 -13.50
CA ASP A 123 -9.40 6.98 -14.29
C ASP A 123 -10.54 6.36 -13.45
N ASP A 124 -11.73 6.27 -14.06
CA ASP A 124 -12.94 5.77 -13.38
C ASP A 124 -12.78 4.33 -12.87
N ALA A 125 -12.06 3.47 -13.61
CA ALA A 125 -11.84 2.09 -13.18
C ALA A 125 -10.92 2.04 -11.95
N VAL A 126 -9.90 2.92 -11.90
CA VAL A 126 -9.00 3.05 -10.74
C VAL A 126 -9.76 3.57 -9.53
N GLN A 127 -10.57 4.62 -9.69
CA GLN A 127 -11.41 5.16 -8.60
C GLN A 127 -12.39 4.11 -8.06
N PHE A 128 -13.06 3.38 -8.95
CA PHE A 128 -13.99 2.34 -8.58
C PHE A 128 -13.30 1.20 -7.83
N TRP A 129 -12.15 0.72 -8.34
CA TRP A 129 -11.36 -0.33 -7.71
C TRP A 129 -10.85 0.09 -6.33
N LEU A 130 -10.27 1.29 -6.21
CA LEU A 130 -9.80 1.84 -4.93
C LEU A 130 -10.94 1.85 -3.91
N ASN A 131 -12.08 2.42 -4.28
CA ASN A 131 -13.23 2.51 -3.41
C ASN A 131 -13.73 1.12 -2.97
N LYS A 132 -13.85 0.19 -3.92
CA LYS A 132 -14.33 -1.18 -3.64
C LYS A 132 -13.39 -1.94 -2.71
N LEU A 133 -12.09 -1.93 -2.99
CA LEU A 133 -11.08 -2.62 -2.19
C LEU A 133 -11.01 -2.03 -0.78
N PHE A 134 -10.82 -0.72 -0.67
CA PHE A 134 -10.57 -0.08 0.63
C PHE A 134 -11.83 0.07 1.49
N THR A 135 -13.02 0.20 0.89
CA THR A 135 -14.28 0.13 1.67
C THR A 135 -14.44 -1.24 2.31
N ASN A 136 -14.24 -2.33 1.56
CA ASN A 136 -14.39 -3.67 2.10
C ASN A 136 -13.31 -3.99 3.15
N LEU A 137 -12.07 -3.55 2.91
CA LEU A 137 -11.01 -3.65 3.91
C LEU A 137 -11.34 -2.85 5.17
N SER A 138 -11.85 -1.62 5.04
CA SER A 138 -12.19 -0.78 6.18
C SER A 138 -13.26 -1.44 7.06
N ILE A 139 -14.32 -1.97 6.46
CA ILE A 139 -15.37 -2.70 7.18
C ILE A 139 -14.76 -3.89 7.94
N LYS A 140 -13.91 -4.68 7.27
CA LYS A 140 -13.31 -5.86 7.90
C LYS A 140 -12.31 -5.49 9.00
N MET A 141 -11.55 -4.40 8.82
CA MET A 141 -10.63 -3.90 9.84
C MET A 141 -11.39 -3.30 11.03
N GLU A 142 -12.51 -2.62 10.82
CA GLU A 142 -13.40 -2.19 11.90
C GLU A 142 -13.91 -3.37 12.73
N ASP A 143 -14.28 -4.49 12.09
CA ASP A 143 -14.65 -5.72 12.80
C ASP A 143 -13.48 -6.30 13.61
N ILE A 144 -12.27 -6.30 13.04
CA ILE A 144 -11.06 -6.81 13.71
C ILE A 144 -10.70 -5.93 14.91
N TYR A 145 -10.62 -4.62 14.73
CA TYR A 145 -10.24 -3.71 15.80
C TYR A 145 -11.36 -3.52 16.83
N GLY A 146 -12.62 -3.64 16.42
CA GLY A 146 -13.78 -3.29 17.23
C GLY A 146 -13.73 -1.83 17.68
N ASP A 147 -14.19 -1.57 18.92
CA ASP A 147 -14.20 -0.22 19.48
C ASP A 147 -12.80 0.40 19.62
N GLN A 148 -11.75 -0.42 19.68
CA GLN A 148 -10.37 0.03 19.88
C GLN A 148 -9.83 0.83 18.68
N ILE A 149 -10.44 0.72 17.49
CA ILE A 149 -9.97 1.44 16.29
C ILE A 149 -9.92 2.97 16.49
N LYS A 150 -10.78 3.48 17.38
CA LYS A 150 -10.87 4.90 17.74
C LYS A 150 -9.70 5.35 18.62
N ASP A 151 -9.12 4.42 19.36
CA ASP A 151 -8.00 4.66 20.26
C ASP A 151 -6.65 4.51 19.54
N ILE A 152 -6.63 3.85 18.37
CA ILE A 152 -5.42 3.72 17.55
C ILE A 152 -5.17 5.05 16.80
N PRO A 153 -4.07 5.76 17.10
CA PRO A 153 -3.76 7.01 16.43
C PRO A 153 -3.51 6.79 14.95
N ILE A 154 -3.96 7.73 14.12
CA ILE A 154 -3.57 7.77 12.71
C ILE A 154 -2.13 8.27 12.66
N VAL A 155 -1.20 7.42 12.22
CA VAL A 155 0.20 7.78 12.03
C VAL A 155 0.31 8.65 10.77
N LEU A 156 1.05 9.75 10.84
CA LEU A 156 1.28 10.60 9.66
C LEU A 156 2.14 9.87 8.64
N LEU A 157 1.73 9.91 7.37
CA LEU A 157 2.59 9.41 6.28
C LEU A 157 3.87 10.26 6.23
N PRO A 158 5.05 9.64 6.22
CA PRO A 158 6.30 10.39 6.13
C PRO A 158 6.37 11.22 4.85
N THR A 159 6.87 12.43 4.97
CA THR A 159 6.96 13.39 3.85
C THR A 159 7.77 12.85 2.68
N LYS A 160 8.73 11.96 2.95
CA LYS A 160 9.58 11.33 1.95
C LYS A 160 8.81 10.43 0.96
N LEU A 161 7.62 9.91 1.33
CA LEU A 161 6.74 9.21 0.38
C LEU A 161 6.18 10.13 -0.70
N GLN A 162 6.14 11.44 -0.44
CA GLN A 162 5.69 12.43 -1.40
C GLN A 162 6.81 12.84 -2.35
N GLU A 163 8.06 12.44 -2.07
CA GLU A 163 9.18 12.71 -2.97
C GLU A 163 9.09 11.78 -4.17
N LEU A 164 9.17 12.37 -5.37
CA LEU A 164 9.21 11.59 -6.59
C LEU A 164 10.51 10.77 -6.64
N PRO A 165 10.47 9.54 -7.19
CA PRO A 165 11.67 8.78 -7.54
C PRO A 165 12.35 9.41 -8.75
N ILE A 166 12.90 10.61 -8.57
CA ILE A 166 13.75 11.27 -9.56
C ILE A 166 15.18 11.07 -9.08
N THR A 167 15.97 10.34 -9.85
CA THR A 167 17.42 10.33 -9.66
C THR A 167 17.94 11.73 -9.97
N ASN A 168 18.25 12.52 -8.94
CA ASN A 168 19.10 13.70 -9.10
C ASN A 168 20.52 13.20 -9.43
N GLU A 169 20.76 12.82 -10.68
CA GLU A 169 22.12 12.82 -11.20
C GLU A 169 22.45 14.26 -11.58
N SER A 170 23.26 14.91 -10.72
CA SER A 170 23.99 16.15 -11.03
C SER A 170 25.38 15.82 -11.52
#